data_AF-A0A5E4NS19-F1
#
_entry.id   AF-A0A5E4NS19-F1
#
_cell.length_a   1.000
_cell.length_b   1.000
_cell.length_c   1.000
_cell.angle_alpha   90.00
_cell.angle_beta   90.00
_cell.angle_gamma   90.00
#
_symmetry.space_group_name_H-M   'P 1'
#
loop_
_entity.id
_entity.type
_entity.pdbx_description
1 polymer ?
#
loop_
_entity_poly.entity_id
_entity_poly.type
_entity_poly.pdbx_seq_one_letter_code
_entity_poly.pdbx_strand_id
1 'polypeptide(L)'
;MVGRDAWPALLTWLSTPLFVAAPLVARQTSLGGRTLFWAAGVANTLLSAKAFGPGTSVGWFLLPCFVIALGFFRLSEAWVAAGLVVMTGAAALAVPHLGAPLVAYAAPQMTSLSRLNLWSVGVLTLYLVWSAWRAHRA
;
A
#
# COMPACT_ATOMS: atom_id res chain seq x y z
N MET A 1 -7.30 -8.68 -17.17
CA MET A 1 -6.37 -9.83 -17.13
C MET A 1 -7.22 -11.08 -17.04
N VAL A 2 -7.19 -11.95 -18.05
CA VAL A 2 -7.89 -13.24 -18.04
C VAL A 2 -6.90 -14.27 -18.57
N GLY A 3 -6.73 -15.39 -17.88
CA GLY A 3 -5.83 -16.48 -18.28
C GLY A 3 -4.52 -16.55 -17.50
N ARG A 4 -3.57 -17.34 -18.02
CA ARG A 4 -2.32 -17.81 -17.40
C ARG A 4 -1.41 -16.71 -16.80
N ASP A 5 -1.59 -15.45 -17.19
CA ASP A 5 -0.81 -14.29 -16.74
C ASP A 5 -1.35 -13.61 -15.45
N ALA A 6 -2.45 -14.12 -14.87
CA ALA A 6 -3.03 -13.59 -13.65
C ALA A 6 -2.32 -14.06 -12.36
N TRP A 7 -1.45 -15.07 -12.44
CA TRP A 7 -0.81 -15.67 -11.27
C TRP A 7 -0.03 -14.68 -10.38
N PRO A 8 0.62 -13.60 -10.87
CA PRO A 8 1.31 -12.66 -9.99
C PRO A 8 0.34 -11.84 -9.14
N ALA A 9 -0.89 -11.63 -9.63
CA ALA A 9 -1.95 -11.01 -8.85
C ALA A 9 -2.44 -11.93 -7.71
N LEU A 10 -2.22 -13.25 -7.80
CA LEU A 10 -2.50 -14.15 -6.68
C LEU A 10 -1.52 -13.95 -5.52
N LEU A 11 -0.30 -13.47 -5.79
CA LEU A 11 0.66 -13.17 -4.72
C LEU A 11 0.16 -12.05 -3.80
N THR A 12 -0.59 -11.08 -4.33
CA THR A 12 -1.13 -9.99 -3.50
C THR A 12 -2.18 -10.49 -2.50
N TRP A 13 -2.81 -11.65 -2.76
CA TRP A 13 -3.72 -12.28 -1.80
C TRP A 13 -3.02 -12.75 -0.51
N LEU A 14 -1.70 -12.88 -0.51
CA LEU A 14 -0.93 -13.13 0.71
C LEU A 14 -1.09 -11.99 1.73
N SER A 15 -1.44 -10.78 1.28
CA SER A 15 -1.72 -9.64 2.16
C SER A 15 -3.15 -9.65 2.72
N THR A 16 -4.09 -10.35 2.08
CA THR A 16 -5.49 -10.46 2.53
C THR A 16 -5.65 -10.92 3.97
N PRO A 17 -4.98 -11.99 4.46
CA PRO A 17 -5.09 -12.38 5.86
C PRO A 17 -4.60 -11.27 6.81
N LEU A 18 -3.59 -10.49 6.42
CA LEU A 18 -3.10 -9.36 7.23
C LEU A 18 -4.12 -8.22 7.30
N PHE A 19 -4.76 -7.90 6.17
CA PHE A 19 -5.83 -6.90 6.14
C PHE A 19 -7.06 -7.33 6.94
N VAL A 20 -7.41 -8.62 6.93
CA VAL A 20 -8.51 -9.17 7.74
C VAL A 20 -8.13 -9.23 9.23
N ALA A 21 -6.86 -9.46 9.55
CA ALA A 21 -6.37 -9.46 10.93
C ALA A 21 -6.32 -8.06 11.54
N ALA A 22 -6.08 -7.00 10.75
CA ALA A 22 -6.01 -5.63 11.24
C ALA A 22 -7.20 -5.19 12.14
N PRO A 23 -8.48 -5.37 11.75
CA PRO A 23 -9.61 -5.04 12.62
C PRO A 23 -9.69 -5.93 13.87
N LEU A 24 -9.23 -7.18 13.81
CA LEU A 24 -9.20 -8.08 14.97
C LEU A 24 -8.15 -7.61 15.98
N VAL A 25 -6.97 -7.21 15.51
CA VAL A 25 -5.90 -6.64 16.36
C VAL A 25 -6.33 -5.27 16.90
N ALA A 26 -7.04 -4.46 16.11
CA ALA A 26 -7.56 -3.17 16.55
C ALA A 26 -8.50 -3.27 17.76
N ARG A 27 -9.23 -4.39 17.91
CA ARG A 27 -10.08 -4.67 19.09
C ARG A 27 -9.27 -4.92 20.37
N GLN A 28 -8.03 -5.35 20.24
CA GLN A 28 -7.13 -5.57 21.39
C GLN A 28 -6.32 -4.31 21.68
N THR A 29 -5.70 -3.72 20.64
CA THR A 29 -4.95 -2.48 20.75
C THR A 29 -5.15 -1.61 19.50
N SER A 30 -5.57 -0.37 19.70
CA SER A 30 -5.79 0.58 18.59
C SER A 30 -4.49 0.88 17.82
N LEU A 31 -3.35 0.96 18.52
CA LEU A 31 -2.04 1.12 17.90
C LEU A 31 -1.67 -0.09 17.03
N GLY A 32 -1.77 -1.31 17.56
CA GLY A 32 -1.41 -2.53 16.84
C GLY A 32 -2.22 -2.72 15.56
N GLY A 33 -3.53 -2.42 15.61
CA GLY A 33 -4.39 -2.50 14.43
C GLY A 33 -3.97 -1.54 13.30
N ARG A 34 -3.65 -0.28 13.64
CA ARG A 34 -3.19 0.73 12.66
C ARG A 34 -1.81 0.39 12.09
N THR A 35 -0.89 -0.05 12.94
CA THR A 35 0.46 -0.45 12.50
C THR A 35 0.41 -1.69 11.61
N LEU A 36 -0.41 -2.69 11.93
CA LEU A 36 -0.58 -3.87 11.10
C LEU A 36 -1.21 -3.52 9.74
N PHE A 37 -2.21 -2.64 9.73
CA PHE A 37 -2.85 -2.18 8.49
C PHE A 37 -1.84 -1.45 7.58
N TRP A 38 -1.03 -0.55 8.16
CA TRP A 38 0.05 0.11 7.45
C TRP A 38 1.07 -0.89 6.90
N ALA A 39 1.51 -1.85 7.73
CA ALA A 39 2.52 -2.84 7.35
C ALA A 39 2.03 -3.72 6.20
N ALA A 40 0.77 -4.17 6.26
CA ALA A 40 0.12 -4.92 5.18
C ALA A 40 0.10 -4.12 3.86
N GLY A 41 -0.21 -2.82 3.94
CA GLY A 41 -0.19 -1.91 2.78
C GLY A 41 1.19 -1.78 2.13
N VAL A 42 2.23 -1.54 2.93
CA VAL A 42 3.61 -1.42 2.43
C VAL A 42 4.10 -2.75 1.85
N ALA A 43 3.91 -3.85 2.58
CA ALA A 43 4.32 -5.18 2.11
C ALA A 43 3.60 -5.57 0.81
N ASN A 44 2.29 -5.34 0.73
CA ASN A 44 1.52 -5.59 -0.50
C ASN A 44 2.04 -4.73 -1.67
N THR A 45 2.38 -3.46 -1.42
CA THR A 45 2.88 -2.58 -2.47
C THR A 45 4.24 -3.03 -3.00
N LEU A 46 5.16 -3.42 -2.11
CA LEU A 46 6.47 -3.94 -2.50
C LEU A 46 6.35 -5.27 -3.27
N LEU A 47 5.51 -6.18 -2.80
CA LEU A 47 5.23 -7.45 -3.48
C LEU A 47 4.61 -7.21 -4.87
N SER A 48 3.66 -6.27 -4.96
CA SER A 48 3.03 -5.89 -6.22
C SER A 48 4.02 -5.22 -7.17
N ALA A 49 4.89 -4.34 -6.67
CA ALA A 49 5.94 -3.71 -7.47
C ALA A 49 6.94 -4.74 -8.00
N LYS A 50 7.27 -5.76 -7.20
CA LYS A 50 8.09 -6.90 -7.65
C LYS A 50 7.37 -7.75 -8.69
N ALA A 51 6.09 -8.02 -8.49
CA ALA A 51 5.28 -8.85 -9.37
C ALA A 51 5.06 -8.20 -10.74
N PHE A 52 4.60 -6.95 -10.74
CA PHE A 52 4.13 -6.25 -11.92
C PHE A 52 5.16 -5.31 -12.56
N GLY A 53 6.16 -4.90 -11.78
CA GLY A 53 7.19 -3.96 -12.21
C GLY A 53 6.83 -2.49 -11.96
N PRO A 54 7.86 -1.62 -11.87
CA PRO A 54 7.69 -0.20 -11.54
C PRO A 54 6.91 0.60 -12.60
N GLY A 55 6.92 0.16 -13.86
CA GLY A 55 6.20 0.81 -14.96
C GLY A 55 4.67 0.74 -14.86
N THR A 56 4.13 -0.13 -14.00
CA THR A 56 2.67 -0.24 -13.77
C THR A 56 2.14 0.78 -12.78
N SER A 57 2.97 1.70 -12.29
CA SER A 57 2.61 2.70 -11.27
C SER A 57 2.11 2.11 -9.95
N VAL A 58 2.21 0.79 -9.74
CA VAL A 58 1.72 0.14 -8.51
C VAL A 58 2.51 0.57 -7.27
N GLY A 59 3.77 0.99 -7.44
CA GLY A 59 4.58 1.56 -6.35
C GLY A 59 3.97 2.82 -5.71
N TRP A 60 3.08 3.53 -6.42
CA TRP A 60 2.40 4.71 -5.90
C TRP A 60 1.41 4.40 -4.76
N PHE A 61 1.07 3.13 -4.54
CA PHE A 61 0.32 2.72 -3.33
C PHE A 61 1.09 2.95 -2.02
N LEU A 62 2.37 3.32 -2.06
CA LEU A 62 3.09 3.83 -0.89
C LEU A 62 2.59 5.22 -0.45
N LEU A 63 2.00 6.01 -1.35
CA LEU A 63 1.40 7.30 -1.01
C LEU A 63 0.24 7.17 0.00
N PRO A 64 -0.78 6.33 -0.22
CA PRO A 64 -1.82 6.11 0.80
C PRO A 64 -1.24 5.50 2.09
N CYS A 65 -0.19 4.67 2.02
CA CYS A 65 0.51 4.17 3.22
C CYS A 65 1.15 5.32 4.03
N PHE A 66 1.74 6.30 3.34
CA PHE A 66 2.29 7.50 3.95
C PHE A 66 1.19 8.36 4.61
N VAL A 67 0.04 8.51 3.94
CA VAL A 67 -1.13 9.20 4.51
C VAL A 67 -1.65 8.47 5.74
N ILE A 68 -1.66 7.14 5.76
CA ILE A 68 -2.05 6.37 6.95
C ILE A 68 -1.10 6.65 8.13
N ALA A 69 0.21 6.60 7.89
CA ALA A 69 1.23 6.83 8.91
C ALA A 69 1.13 8.23 9.55
N LEU A 70 0.81 9.27 8.76
CA LEU A 70 0.66 10.63 9.27
C LEU A 70 -0.74 10.93 9.83
N GLY A 71 -1.78 10.45 9.15
CA GLY A 71 -3.16 10.89 9.39
C GLY A 71 -3.87 10.15 10.51
N PHE A 72 -3.46 8.91 10.82
CA PHE A 72 -4.21 8.05 11.72
C PHE A 72 -3.50 7.75 13.05
N PHE A 73 -2.29 8.28 13.28
CA PHE A 73 -1.55 8.13 14.52
C PHE A 73 -1.73 9.34 15.44
N ARG A 74 -1.73 9.12 16.76
CA ARG A 74 -1.91 10.20 17.76
C ARG A 74 -0.58 10.89 18.03
N LEU A 75 -0.62 12.11 18.55
CA LEU A 75 0.58 12.87 18.97
C LEU A 75 1.41 12.11 20.03
N SER A 76 0.75 11.39 20.94
CA SER A 76 1.42 10.51 21.91
C SER A 76 2.19 9.34 21.27
N GLU A 77 1.91 9.04 20.00
CA GLU A 77 2.49 7.96 19.21
C GLU A 77 3.41 8.51 18.10
N ALA A 78 3.80 9.79 18.18
CA ALA A 78 4.54 10.49 17.13
C ALA A 78 5.85 9.79 16.72
N TRP A 79 6.55 9.16 17.68
CA TRP A 79 7.76 8.37 17.37
C TRP A 79 7.46 7.16 16.50
N VAL A 80 6.32 6.49 16.74
CA VAL A 80 5.88 5.37 15.90
C VAL A 80 5.53 5.91 14.51
N ALA A 81 4.71 6.95 14.44
CA ALA A 81 4.32 7.58 13.17
C ALA A 81 5.53 8.01 12.33
N ALA A 82 6.52 8.67 12.96
CA ALA A 82 7.76 9.08 12.32
C ALA A 82 8.55 7.87 11.79
N GLY A 83 8.66 6.79 12.58
CA GLY A 83 9.26 5.54 12.14
C GLY A 83 8.56 4.95 10.91
N LEU A 84 7.22 4.89 10.93
CA LEU A 84 6.43 4.38 9.80
C LEU A 84 6.58 5.25 8.54
N VAL A 85 6.67 6.57 8.70
CA VAL A 85 6.94 7.50 7.59
C VAL A 85 8.30 7.23 6.97
N VAL A 86 9.36 7.13 7.79
CA VAL A 86 10.72 6.83 7.32
C VAL A 86 10.75 5.49 6.61
N MET A 87 10.11 4.46 7.18
CA MET A 87 10.03 3.13 6.55
C MET A 87 9.25 3.15 5.24
N THR A 88 8.20 3.96 5.12
CA THR A 88 7.46 4.13 3.86
C THR A 88 8.34 4.81 2.80
N GLY A 89 9.10 5.83 3.18
CA GLY A 89 10.07 6.49 2.31
C GLY A 89 11.19 5.55 1.86
N ALA A 90 11.74 4.75 2.78
CA ALA A 90 12.73 3.73 2.47
C ALA A 90 12.17 2.67 1.50
N ALA A 91 10.92 2.23 1.70
CA ALA A 91 10.24 1.33 0.79
C ALA A 91 10.09 1.96 -0.61
N ALA A 92 9.76 3.25 -0.70
CA ALA A 92 9.64 3.95 -1.98
C ALA A 92 10.97 4.03 -2.72
N LEU A 93 12.05 4.32 -1.99
CA LEU A 93 13.41 4.30 -2.54
C LEU A 93 13.86 2.91 -2.96
N ALA A 94 13.35 1.85 -2.32
CA ALA A 94 13.68 0.46 -2.66
C ALA A 94 12.96 -0.04 -3.92
N VAL A 95 11.82 0.53 -4.32
CA VAL A 95 11.00 0.05 -5.46
C VAL A 95 11.81 -0.12 -6.76
N PRO A 96 12.63 0.85 -7.21
CA PRO A 96 13.44 0.69 -8.42
C PRO A 96 14.50 -0.42 -8.31
N HIS A 97 14.88 -0.80 -7.09
CA HIS A 97 15.92 -1.78 -6.80
C HIS A 97 15.39 -3.21 -6.57
N LEU A 98 14.08 -3.45 -6.76
CA LEU A 98 13.48 -4.78 -6.62
C LEU A 98 13.87 -5.77 -7.75
N GLY A 99 14.68 -5.34 -8.71
CA GLY A 99 15.14 -6.14 -9.85
C GLY A 99 14.06 -6.36 -10.90
N ALA A 100 14.24 -7.37 -11.75
CA ALA A 100 13.31 -7.65 -12.86
C ALA A 100 11.90 -8.04 -12.35
N PRO A 101 10.83 -7.59 -13.03
CA PRO A 101 9.45 -8.01 -12.72
C PRO A 101 9.25 -9.51 -12.89
N LEU A 102 8.29 -10.09 -12.16
CA LEU A 102 7.95 -11.52 -12.30
C LEU A 102 7.23 -11.83 -13.61
N VAL A 103 6.55 -10.84 -14.21
CA VAL A 103 5.89 -10.97 -15.52
C VAL A 103 6.22 -9.77 -16.40
N ALA A 104 6.54 -10.07 -17.66
CA ALA A 104 6.69 -9.06 -18.70
C ALA A 104 5.33 -8.77 -19.33
N TYR A 105 4.94 -7.50 -19.38
CA TYR A 105 3.72 -7.05 -20.05
C TYR A 105 4.03 -6.38 -21.38
N ALA A 106 3.17 -6.59 -22.38
CA ALA A 106 3.23 -5.81 -23.61
C ALA A 106 2.93 -4.33 -23.31
N ALA A 107 3.46 -3.42 -24.13
CA ALA A 107 3.32 -1.97 -23.91
C ALA A 107 1.86 -1.51 -23.70
N PRO A 108 0.85 -1.99 -24.46
CA PRO A 108 -0.54 -1.61 -24.23
C PRO A 108 -1.08 -2.07 -22.86
N GLN A 109 -0.71 -3.27 -22.42
CA GLN A 109 -1.12 -3.82 -21.12
C GLN A 109 -0.50 -3.02 -19.97
N MET A 110 0.77 -2.64 -20.10
CA MET A 110 1.48 -1.80 -19.13
C MET A 110 0.78 -0.44 -18.96
N THR A 111 0.37 0.20 -20.05
CA THR A 111 -0.36 1.48 -20.00
C THR A 111 -1.73 1.33 -19.34
N SER A 112 -2.48 0.28 -19.65
CA SER A 112 -3.78 0.02 -19.02
C SER A 112 -3.64 -0.20 -17.51
N LEU A 113 -2.66 -1.00 -17.07
CA LEU A 113 -2.39 -1.25 -15.65
C LEU A 113 -1.94 0.03 -14.92
N SER A 114 -1.06 0.81 -15.55
CA SER A 114 -0.61 2.09 -14.99
C SER A 114 -1.76 3.04 -14.73
N ARG A 115 -2.68 3.20 -15.70
CA ARG A 115 -3.87 4.04 -15.54
C ARG A 115 -4.80 3.53 -14.44
N LEU A 116 -5.03 2.22 -14.39
CA LEU A 116 -5.87 1.59 -13.37
C LEU A 116 -5.31 1.84 -11.97
N ASN A 117 -4.01 1.56 -11.77
CA ASN A 117 -3.35 1.74 -10.49
C ASN A 117 -3.34 3.21 -10.05
N LEU A 118 -3.03 4.15 -10.96
CA LEU A 118 -3.06 5.57 -10.64
C LEU A 118 -4.45 6.06 -10.23
N TRP A 119 -5.50 5.58 -10.90
CA TRP A 119 -6.88 5.90 -10.51
C TRP A 119 -7.21 5.36 -9.11
N SER A 120 -6.88 4.10 -8.84
CA SER A 120 -7.07 3.50 -7.52
C SER A 120 -6.29 4.23 -6.43
N VAL A 121 -5.02 4.60 -6.68
CA VAL A 121 -4.19 5.38 -5.75
C VAL A 121 -4.84 6.73 -5.47
N GLY A 122 -5.28 7.46 -6.51
CA GLY A 122 -5.90 8.77 -6.35
C GLY A 122 -7.16 8.72 -5.49
N VAL A 123 -8.08 7.80 -5.80
CA VAL A 123 -9.33 7.63 -5.05
C VAL A 123 -9.07 7.19 -3.61
N LEU A 124 -8.19 6.20 -3.41
CA LEU A 124 -7.86 5.70 -2.07
C LEU A 124 -7.18 6.77 -1.20
N THR A 125 -6.24 7.51 -1.78
CA THR A 125 -5.54 8.60 -1.08
C THR A 125 -6.51 9.69 -0.68
N LEU A 126 -7.40 10.11 -1.60
CA LEU A 126 -8.43 11.11 -1.30
C LEU A 126 -9.35 10.65 -0.16
N TYR A 127 -9.80 9.39 -0.21
CA TYR A 127 -10.63 8.81 0.82
C TYR A 127 -9.92 8.78 2.20
N LEU A 128 -8.65 8.40 2.24
CA LEU A 128 -7.86 8.35 3.47
C LEU A 128 -7.64 9.74 4.07
N VAL A 129 -7.34 10.75 3.23
CA VAL A 129 -7.22 12.14 3.68
C VAL A 129 -8.54 12.64 4.25
N TRP A 130 -9.64 12.42 3.53
CA TRP A 130 -10.98 12.84 3.97
C TRP A 130 -11.41 12.16 5.28
N SER A 131 -11.18 10.85 5.41
CA SER A 131 -11.52 10.10 6.61
C SER A 131 -10.66 10.49 7.82
N ALA A 132 -9.35 10.70 7.63
CA ALA A 132 -8.48 11.23 8.67
C ALA A 132 -8.96 12.62 9.14
N TRP A 133 -9.23 13.53 8.19
CA TRP A 133 -9.73 14.87 8.49
C TRP A 133 -11.04 14.85 9.29
N ARG A 134 -11.97 13.95 8.92
CA ARG A 134 -13.24 13.79 9.64
C ARG A 134 -13.02 13.24 11.06
N ALA A 135 -12.09 12.31 11.23
CA ALA A 135 -11.77 11.73 12.54
C ALA A 135 -11.14 12.75 13.51
N HIS A 136 -10.36 13.72 13.00
CA HIS A 136 -9.76 14.79 13.82
C HIS A 136 -10.74 15.91 14.20
N ARG A 137 -11.91 15.99 13.53
CA ARG A 137 -12.95 17.00 13.80
C ARG A 137 -14.09 16.52 14.68
N ALA A 138 -14.17 15.21 14.93
CA ALA A 138 -15.18 14.58 15.78
C ALA A 138 -14.70 14.51 17.23
#